data_AF-B7RLX1-F1
#
_entry.id   AF-B7RLX1-F1
#
_cell.length_a   1.000
_cell.length_b   1.000
_cell.length_c   1.000
_cell.angle_alpha   90.00
_cell.angle_beta   90.00
_cell.angle_gamma   90.00
#
_symmetry.space_group_name_H-M   'P 1'
#
loop_
_entity.id
_entity.type
_entity.pdbx_description
1 polymer ?
#
loop_
_entity_poly.entity_id
_entity_poly.type
_entity_poly.pdbx_seq_one_letter_code
_entity_poly.pdbx_strand_id
1 'polypeptide(L)'
;MRRLLIDHTRIGMTFYNPRNTGLAAQRTEAADQHDQIIALIEAGDADGAAALAVAHWELSRSQIESFITPAGMQIPLGQAPGTLTERGIS
;
A
#
# COMPACT_ATOMS: atom_id res chain seq x y z
N MET A 1 -16.72 -8.37 2.98
CA MET A 1 -16.24 -8.56 1.59
C MET A 1 -15.79 -7.27 0.91
N ARG A 2 -16.57 -6.17 0.87
CA ARG A 2 -16.16 -4.91 0.19
C ARG A 2 -14.94 -4.19 0.80
N ARG A 3 -14.81 -4.14 2.13
CA ARG A 3 -13.67 -3.50 2.80
C ARG A 3 -12.33 -4.21 2.54
N LEU A 4 -12.33 -5.55 2.57
CA LEU A 4 -11.15 -6.38 2.30
C LEU A 4 -10.58 -6.16 0.88
N LEU A 5 -11.48 -6.00 -0.11
CA LEU A 5 -11.11 -5.74 -1.50
C LEU A 5 -10.56 -4.32 -1.71
N ILE A 6 -11.11 -3.34 -0.99
CA ILE A 6 -10.62 -1.95 -1.01
C ILE A 6 -9.21 -1.90 -0.41
N ASP A 7 -8.99 -2.57 0.72
CA ASP A 7 -7.67 -2.61 1.37
C ASP A 7 -6.64 -3.33 0.49
N HIS A 8 -7.01 -4.44 -0.16
CA HIS A 8 -6.13 -5.17 -1.09
C HIS A 8 -5.71 -4.31 -2.30
N THR A 9 -6.65 -3.56 -2.87
CA THR A 9 -6.36 -2.66 -4.01
C THR A 9 -5.43 -1.52 -3.59
N ARG A 10 -5.62 -0.99 -2.38
CA ARG A 10 -4.77 0.08 -1.82
C ARG A 10 -3.35 -0.38 -1.55
N ILE A 11 -3.19 -1.60 -1.02
CA ILE A 11 -1.90 -2.25 -0.80
C ILE A 11 -1.15 -2.38 -2.15
N GLY A 12 -1.83 -2.85 -3.20
CA GLY A 12 -1.25 -2.94 -4.54
C GLY A 12 -0.80 -1.58 -5.11
N MET A 13 -1.62 -0.54 -4.98
CA MET A 13 -1.29 0.79 -5.51
C MET A 13 -0.06 1.43 -4.85
N THR A 14 0.13 1.25 -3.54
CA THR A 14 1.23 1.90 -2.81
C THR A 14 2.52 1.08 -2.89
N PHE A 15 2.43 -0.24 -2.78
CA PHE A 15 3.59 -1.13 -2.87
C PHE A 15 4.25 -1.07 -4.25
N TYR A 16 3.45 -1.10 -5.32
CA TYR A 16 3.95 -1.04 -6.69
C TYR A 16 4.12 0.38 -7.24
N ASN A 17 3.96 1.43 -6.42
CA ASN A 17 4.17 2.80 -6.89
C ASN A 17 5.67 3.02 -7.22
N PRO A 18 6.03 3.23 -8.51
CA PRO A 18 7.42 3.37 -8.92
C PRO A 18 8.03 4.70 -8.46
N ARG A 19 7.21 5.68 -8.08
CA ARG A 19 7.66 6.99 -7.58
C ARG A 19 8.06 6.96 -6.11
N ASN A 20 7.76 5.88 -5.39
CA ASN A 20 8.17 5.73 -4.01
C ASN A 20 9.57 5.08 -3.96
N THR A 21 10.59 5.92 -3.97
CA THR A 21 12.00 5.51 -3.99
C THR A 21 12.42 4.82 -2.69
N GLY A 22 11.80 5.15 -1.56
CA GLY A 22 12.02 4.47 -0.28
C GLY A 22 11.59 2.99 -0.29
N LEU A 23 10.69 2.61 -1.20
CA LEU A 23 10.21 1.24 -1.38
C LEU A 23 10.97 0.45 -2.45
N ALA A 24 11.86 1.07 -3.22
CA ALA A 24 12.58 0.38 -4.28
C ALA A 24 13.50 -0.74 -3.73
N ALA A 25 14.30 -0.43 -2.70
CA ALA A 25 15.16 -1.42 -2.06
C ALA A 25 14.36 -2.55 -1.39
N GLN A 26 13.22 -2.22 -0.78
CA GLN A 26 12.34 -3.23 -0.18
C GLN A 26 11.69 -4.14 -1.23
N ARG A 27 11.34 -3.61 -2.41
CA ARG A 27 10.84 -4.43 -3.52
C ARG A 27 11.91 -5.38 -4.06
N THR A 28 13.15 -4.93 -4.15
CA THR A 28 14.28 -5.79 -4.53
C THR A 28 14.44 -6.92 -3.50
N GLU A 29 14.50 -6.60 -2.22
CA GLU A 29 14.56 -7.60 -1.14
C GLU A 29 13.37 -8.57 -1.20
N ALA A 30 12.16 -8.07 -1.41
CA ALA A 30 10.97 -8.91 -1.51
C ALA A 30 11.03 -9.88 -2.72
N ALA A 31 11.59 -9.44 -3.85
CA ALA A 31 11.80 -10.28 -5.02
C ALA A 31 12.88 -11.34 -4.76
N ASP A 32 14.01 -10.95 -4.15
CA ASP A 32 15.09 -11.88 -3.78
C ASP A 32 14.58 -12.95 -2.80
N GLN A 33 13.69 -12.58 -1.88
CA GLN A 33 13.03 -13.53 -0.97
C GLN A 33 12.07 -14.48 -1.70
N HIS A 34 11.39 -14.06 -2.77
CA HIS A 34 10.57 -14.97 -3.59
C HIS A 34 11.42 -16.05 -4.25
N ASP A 35 12.56 -15.68 -4.83
CA ASP A 35 13.47 -16.62 -5.47
C ASP A 35 14.06 -17.62 -4.46
N GLN A 36 14.42 -17.15 -3.26
CA GLN A 36 14.90 -18.01 -2.18
C GLN A 36 13.83 -19.00 -1.69
N ILE A 37 12.56 -18.59 -1.59
CA ILE A 37 11.47 -19.49 -1.24
C ILE A 37 11.33 -20.60 -2.29
N ILE A 38 11.43 -20.26 -3.58
CA ILE A 38 11.37 -21.25 -4.67
C ILE A 38 12.51 -22.27 -4.51
N ALA A 39 13.74 -21.81 -4.28
CA ALA A 39 14.89 -22.69 -4.10
C ALA A 39 14.72 -23.65 -2.90
N LEU A 40 14.16 -23.17 -1.79
CA LEU A 40 13.88 -24.00 -0.61
C LEU A 40 12.81 -25.06 -0.90
N ILE A 41 11.77 -24.70 -1.66
CA ILE A 41 10.74 -25.65 -2.10
C ILE A 41 11.35 -26.71 -3.02
N GLU A 42 12.19 -26.32 -3.97
CA GLU A 42 12.90 -27.26 -4.87
C GLU A 42 13.83 -28.21 -4.11
N ALA A 43 14.48 -27.72 -3.04
CA ALA A 43 15.31 -28.51 -2.16
C ALA A 43 14.50 -29.42 -1.19
N GLY A 44 13.18 -29.27 -1.14
CA GLY A 44 12.31 -29.99 -0.20
C GLY A 44 12.43 -29.51 1.25
N ASP A 45 12.99 -28.32 1.48
CA ASP A 45 13.15 -27.72 2.81
C ASP A 45 11.88 -26.94 3.20
N ALA A 46 10.89 -27.66 3.72
CA ALA A 46 9.61 -27.10 4.13
C ALA A 46 9.75 -26.12 5.31
N ASP A 47 10.64 -26.40 6.27
CA ASP A 47 10.84 -25.57 7.46
C ASP A 47 11.50 -24.25 7.09
N GLY A 48 12.54 -24.30 6.24
CA GLY A 48 13.19 -23.11 5.70
C GLY A 48 12.21 -22.26 4.88
N ALA A 49 11.44 -22.88 4.00
CA ALA A 49 10.43 -22.17 3.19
C ALA A 49 9.37 -21.50 4.07
N ALA A 50 8.90 -22.17 5.12
CA ALA A 50 7.92 -21.62 6.07
C ALA A 50 8.49 -20.43 6.85
N ALA A 51 9.72 -20.55 7.37
CA ALA A 51 10.39 -19.48 8.10
C ALA A 51 10.59 -18.25 7.20
N LEU A 52 11.04 -18.45 5.96
CA LEU A 52 11.27 -17.35 5.03
C LEU A 52 9.96 -16.71 4.56
N ALA A 53 8.88 -17.48 4.40
CA ALA A 53 7.55 -16.94 4.09
C ALA A 53 7.01 -16.02 5.20
N VAL A 54 7.27 -16.34 6.48
CA VAL A 54 6.93 -15.46 7.61
C VAL A 54 7.76 -14.18 7.56
N ALA A 55 9.07 -14.28 7.34
CA ALA A 55 9.95 -13.11 7.21
C ALA A 55 9.52 -12.19 6.06
N HIS A 56 9.12 -12.76 4.92
CA HIS A 56 8.59 -12.03 3.78
C HIS A 56 7.30 -11.27 4.11
N TRP A 57 6.41 -11.90 4.88
CA TRP A 57 5.19 -11.23 5.35
C TRP A 57 5.49 -10.09 6.32
N GLU A 58 6.43 -10.26 7.24
CA GLU A 58 6.84 -9.21 8.19
C GLU A 58 7.47 -8.00 7.49
N LEU A 59 8.28 -8.23 6.45
CA LEU A 59 8.83 -7.17 5.61
C LEU A 59 7.72 -6.27 5.05
N SER A 60 6.62 -6.89 4.58
CA SER A 60 5.44 -6.19 4.07
C SER A 60 4.60 -5.55 5.18
N ARG A 61 4.49 -6.20 6.35
CA ARG A 61 3.71 -5.73 7.51
C ARG A 61 4.25 -4.43 8.09
N SER A 62 5.58 -4.28 8.16
CA SER A 62 6.24 -3.08 8.69
C SER A 62 5.82 -1.77 8.03
N GLN A 63 5.28 -1.81 6.81
CA GLN A 63 4.80 -0.65 6.06
C GLN A 63 3.30 -0.69 5.73
N ILE A 64 2.56 -1.67 6.27
CA ILE A 64 1.14 -1.86 5.94
C ILE A 64 0.31 -0.63 6.30
N GLU A 65 0.67 0.09 7.38
CA GLU A 65 0.05 1.37 7.74
C GLU A 65 0.23 2.42 6.64
N SER A 66 1.45 2.57 6.10
CA SER A 66 1.72 3.48 4.98
C SER A 66 0.91 3.11 3.71
N PHE A 67 0.62 1.83 3.51
CA PHE A 67 -0.15 1.36 2.35
C PHE A 67 -1.66 1.58 2.45
N ILE A 68 -2.21 1.56 3.67
CA ILE A 68 -3.66 1.67 3.89
C ILE A 68 -4.10 3.09 4.26
N THR A 69 -3.19 3.94 4.75
CA THR A 69 -3.51 5.32 5.12
C THR A 69 -3.96 6.11 3.88
N PRO A 70 -5.21 6.63 3.88
CA PRO A 70 -5.67 7.52 2.82
C PRO A 70 -4.79 8.76 2.75
N ALA A 71 -4.41 9.18 1.54
CA ALA A 71 -4.00 10.57 1.34
C ALA A 71 -5.14 11.49 1.82
N GLY A 72 -4.82 12.43 2.71
CA GLY A 72 -5.79 13.42 3.17
C GLY A 72 -6.34 14.19 1.99
N MET A 73 -7.67 14.24 1.85
CA MET A 73 -8.32 14.96 0.76
C MET A 73 -8.69 16.36 1.24
N GLN A 74 -8.01 17.40 0.74
CA GLN A 74 -8.51 18.77 0.86
C GLN A 74 -9.58 19.00 -0.20
N ILE A 75 -10.85 18.90 0.20
CA ILE A 75 -11.99 19.28 -0.65
C ILE A 75 -12.57 20.59 -0.09
N PRO A 76 -12.70 21.65 -0.91
CA PRO A 76 -13.46 22.82 -0.53
C PRO A 76 -14.91 22.43 -0.20
N LEU A 77 -15.41 22.81 0.98
CA LEU A 77 -16.75 22.47 1.47
C LEU A 77 -17.90 23.13 0.69
N GLY A 78 -17.61 23.80 -0.43
CA GLY A 78 -18.56 24.64 -1.16
C GLY A 78 -18.89 25.94 -0.43
N GLN A 79 -19.77 26.74 -1.03
CA GLN A 79 -20.33 27.93 -0.38
C GLN A 79 -21.46 27.52 0.56
N ALA A 80 -21.50 28.13 1.75
CA ALA A 80 -22.59 27.93 2.69
C ALA A 80 -23.93 28.38 2.06
N PRO A 81 -25.03 27.61 2.22
CA PRO A 81 -26.34 28.05 1.75
C PRO A 81 -26.71 29.37 2.43
N GLY A 82 -26.79 30.45 1.66
CA GLY A 82 -27.14 31.79 2.15
C GLY A 82 -26.25 32.93 1.67
N THR A 83 -25.10 32.66 1.05
CA THR A 83 -24.26 33.70 0.42
C THR A 83 -24.82 34.07 -0.96
N LEU A 84 -26.04 34.61 -1.00
CA LEU A 84 -26.47 35.41 -2.14
C LEU A 84 -25.52 36.61 -2.19
N THR A 85 -24.60 36.58 -3.15
CA THR A 85 -23.82 37.75 -3.55
C THR A 85 -24.83 38.84 -3.86
N GLU A 86 -24.91 39.85 -3.00
CA GLU A 86 -25.46 41.16 -3.36
C GLU A 86 -24.58 41.68 -4.49
N ARG A 87 -24.96 41.33 -5.73
CA ARG A 87 -24.50 42.05 -6.91
C ARG A 87 -25.03 43.46 -6.75
N GLY A 88 -24.14 44.35 -6.32
CA GLY A 88 -24.36 45.78 -6.28
C GLY A 88 -24.99 46.23 -7.59
N ILE A 89 -26.21 46.72 -7.47
CA ILE A 89 -26.89 47.51 -8.48
C ILE A 89 -26.67 48.97 -8.05
N SER A 90 -26.12 49.73 -9.00
CA SER A 90 -25.84 51.16 -9.03
C SER A 90 -24.52 51.66 -8.43
#